data_AF-A0A926X8Z9-F1
#
_entry.id   AF-A0A926X8Z9-F1
#
_cell.length_a   1.000
_cell.length_b   1.000
_cell.length_c   1.000
_cell.angle_alpha   90.00
_cell.angle_beta   90.00
_cell.angle_gamma   90.00
#
_symmetry.space_group_name_H-M   'P 1'
#
loop_
_entity.id
_entity.type
_entity.pdbx_description
1 polymer ?
#
loop_
_entity_poly.entity_id
_entity_poly.type
_entity_poly.pdbx_seq_one_letter_code
_entity_poly.pdbx_strand_id
1 'polypeptide(L)' 'MIEGLSGTGADGAIAHHIAKLHNGAIHADNTGKGKGAIFSVKLLLLESVASY' A
#
# COMPACT_ATOMS: atom_id res chain seq x y z
N MET A 1 -2.87 -16.96 9.42
CA MET A 1 -2.21 -17.71 8.34
C MET A 1 -2.51 -16.99 7.03
N ILE A 2 -1.56 -16.20 6.53
CA ILE A 2 -1.68 -15.52 5.23
C ILE A 2 -1.06 -16.42 4.17
N GLU A 3 -1.90 -17.01 3.31
CA GLU A 3 -1.47 -17.80 2.16
C GLU A 3 -1.93 -17.03 0.91
N GLY A 4 -0.98 -16.60 0.10
CA GLY A 4 -1.26 -15.86 -1.14
C GLY A 4 -0.56 -14.51 -1.25
N LEU A 5 0.75 -14.48 -1.06
CA LEU A 5 1.72 -13.72 -1.84
C LEU A 5 3.07 -14.32 -1.47
N SER A 6 3.85 -14.79 -2.43
CA SER A 6 5.25 -15.18 -2.20
C SER A 6 6.13 -13.94 -2.00
N GLY A 7 5.72 -13.08 -1.07
CA GLY A 7 6.50 -12.00 -0.51
C GLY A 7 6.47 -12.23 0.99
N THR A 8 7.61 -12.58 1.57
CA THR A 8 7.86 -12.41 3.00
C THR A 8 7.19 -11.12 3.43
N GLY A 9 6.35 -11.10 4.47
CA GLY A 9 5.57 -9.91 4.89
C GLY A 9 6.40 -8.61 5.09
N ALA A 10 7.73 -8.69 4.97
CA ALA A 10 8.69 -7.62 4.77
C ALA A 10 8.39 -6.71 3.55
N ASP A 11 8.08 -7.22 2.37
CA ASP A 11 7.93 -6.36 1.17
C ASP A 11 6.71 -5.44 1.26
N GLY A 12 5.61 -5.96 1.80
CA GLY A 12 4.43 -5.17 2.17
C GLY A 12 4.70 -4.19 3.31
N ALA A 13 5.58 -4.55 4.26
CA ALA A 13 5.98 -3.65 5.35
C ALA A 13 6.80 -2.46 4.84
N ILE A 14 7.66 -2.65 3.83
CA ILE A 14 8.42 -1.56 3.18
C ILE A 14 7.47 -0.58 2.50
N ALA A 15 6.56 -1.08 1.66
CA ALA A 15 5.59 -0.23 0.97
C ALA A 15 4.72 0.56 1.98
N HIS A 16 4.28 -0.10 3.05
CA HIS A 16 3.49 0.55 4.10
C HIS A 16 4.30 1.60 4.87
N HIS A 17 5.60 1.35 5.11
CA HIS A 17 6.49 2.33 5.74
C HIS A 17 6.68 3.57 4.85
N ILE A 18 6.91 3.38 3.55
CA ILE A 18 7.03 4.48 2.57
C ILE A 18 5.74 5.30 2.52
N ALA A 19 4.58 4.64 2.42
CA ALA A 19 3.30 5.35 2.41
C ALA A 19 3.12 6.21 3.67
N LYS A 20 3.47 5.70 4.85
CA LYS A 20 3.42 6.46 6.10
C LYS A 20 4.35 7.68 6.11
N LEU A 21 5.55 7.59 5.56
CA LEU A 21 6.48 8.72 5.47
C LEU A 21 5.88 9.90 4.68
N HIS A 22 4.99 9.60 3.74
CA HIS A 22 4.27 10.61 2.95
C HIS A 22 2.88 10.94 3.52
N ASN A 23 2.60 10.63 4.79
CA ASN A 23 1.27 10.78 5.43
C ASN A 23 0.14 10.06 4.66
N GLY A 24 0.50 9.00 3.94
CA GLY A 24 -0.41 8.12 3.23
C GLY A 24 -0.72 6.84 4.00
N ALA A 25 -1.48 5.95 3.35
CA ALA A 25 -1.88 4.66 3.89
C ALA A 25 -2.00 3.60 2.78
N ILE A 26 -1.75 2.34 3.14
CA ILE A 26 -2.02 1.18 2.27
C ILE A 26 -3.08 0.31 2.93
N HIS A 27 -4.14 0.00 2.20
CA HIS A 27 -5.16 -0.96 2.61
C HIS A 27 -5.08 -2.21 1.73
N ALA A 28 -5.20 -3.38 2.35
CA ALA A 28 -5.26 -4.65 1.65
C ALA A 28 -6.67 -5.24 1.86
N ASP A 29 -7.39 -5.45 0.76
CA ASP A 29 -8.64 -6.19 0.76
C ASP A 29 -8.37 -7.63 0.29
N ASN A 30 -8.71 -8.59 1.14
CA ASN A 30 -8.60 -10.01 0.83
C ASN A 30 -10.01 -10.57 0.68
N THR A 31 -10.40 -10.86 -0.57
CA THR A 31 -11.74 -11.36 -0.91
C THR A 31 -11.95 -12.85 -0.57
N GLY A 32 -10.98 -13.48 0.11
CA GLY A 32 -10.99 -14.88 0.54
C GLY A 32 -9.89 -15.70 -0.14
N LYS A 33 -9.55 -16.86 0.45
CA LYS A 33 -8.51 -17.75 -0.07
C LYS A 33 -8.76 -18.10 -1.54
N GLY A 34 -7.72 -17.97 -2.37
CA GLY A 34 -7.75 -18.32 -3.79
C GLY A 34 -8.34 -17.27 -4.72
N LYS A 35 -8.78 -16.11 -4.22
CA LYS A 35 -9.36 -15.02 -5.04
C LYS A 35 -8.41 -13.85 -5.31
N GLY A 36 -7.16 -13.95 -4.86
CA GLY A 36 -6.18 -12.87 -4.91
C GLY A 36 -6.41 -11.81 -3.83
N ALA A 37 -5.67 -10.71 -3.91
CA ALA A 37 -5.76 -9.58 -2.99
C ALA A 37 -5.69 -8.28 -3.77
N ILE A 38 -6.44 -7.27 -3.32
CA ILE A 38 -6.39 -5.92 -3.87
C ILE A 38 -5.68 -5.02 -2.86
N PHE A 39 -4.65 -4.30 -3.31
CA PHE A 39 -3.97 -3.31 -2.50
C PHE A 39 -4.33 -1.92 -3.00
N SER A 40 -4.85 -1.08 -2.10
CA SER A 40 -5.19 0.32 -2.36
C SER A 40 -4.22 1.24 -1.63
N VAL A 41 -3.60 2.16 -2.36
CA VAL A 41 -2.66 3.14 -1.81
C VAL A 41 -3.31 4.52 -1.83
N LYS A 42 -3.37 5.18 -0.68
CA LYS A 42 -3.82 6.57 -0.54
C LYS A 42 -2.63 7.44 -0.21
N LEU A 43 -2.39 8.46 -1.01
CA LEU A 43 -1.34 9.47 -0.79
C LEU A 43 -1.96 10.87 -0.85
N LEU A 44 -1.36 11.82 -0.14
CA LEU A 44 -1.73 13.22 -0.27
C LEU A 44 -1.26 13.73 -1.63
N LEU A 45 -2.14 14.48 -2.31
CA LEU A 45 -1.77 15.18 -3.53
C LEU A 45 -0.91 16.38 -3.12
N LEU A 46 0.35 16.41 -3.55
CA LEU A 46 1.18 17.58 -3.38
C LEU A 46 0.72 18.61 -4.43
N GLU A 47 0.21 19.76 -3.98
CA GLU A 47 -0.04 20.87 -4.90
C GLU A 47 1.31 21.35 -5.43
N SER A 48 1.49 21.24 -6.75
CA SER A 48 2.61 21.85 -7.44
C SER A 48 2.49 23.35 -7.24
N VAL A 49 3.39 23.94 -6.45
CA VAL A 49 3.53 25.40 -6.40
C VAL A 49 4.01 25.82 -7.79
N ALA A 50 3.08 26.23 -8.64
CA ALA A 50 3.40 26.93 -9.88
C ALA A 50 4.15 28.21 -9.48
N SER A 51 5.48 28.15 -9.58
CA SER A 51 6.33 29.33 -9.41
C SER A 51 6.03 30.25 -10.60
N TYR A 52 5.40 31.39 -10.33
CA TYR A 52 5.04 32.42 -11.31
C TYR A 52 6.17 33.45 -11.44
#